data_AF-A0A1J4K2Y9-F1
#
_entry.id   AF-A0A1J4K2Y9-F1
#
_cell.length_a   1.000
_cell.length_b   1.000
_cell.length_c   1.000
_cell.angle_alpha   90.00
_cell.angle_beta   90.00
_cell.angle_gamma   90.00
#
_symmetry.space_group_name_H-M   'P 1'
#
loop_
_entity.id
_entity.type
_entity.pdbx_description
1 polymer ?
#
loop_
_entity_poly.entity_id
_entity_poly.type
_entity_poly.pdbx_seq_one_letter_code
_entity_poly.pdbx_strand_id
1 'polypeptide(L)'
;MTFLINSPPLSAIDKALPLKGPNPFDIPPDSEMLEKRDKENEQLAILHRKMVKTKLMDRSFSSLPPLQAHSRRAARSQIDNSNGMNVQPPAAEHQQRQQMHEFIDQKREIFLVQLLIDRKNKEIQRIQNTRQAEKNNIVEEGNKIAEISNQYKMTQNQIEAELQREKKTLDQAIKRRTDLQKELKKKTVFVDAVSSEIARNWETLKSYQTYRDFLACFVSKDKPTKNDVMEYFQIPQTLMDEIEKVENENLFLLHHCQELTNEQEAARENISGAIDHAQGESDVIQNSMNKLKDVKEIVYNVHDSVDAETKALEVQVNKLAKIVTLTYDECFNESADVNTLTRLERIEIEFEEMYLQASQISESFIIQKQSEKDKKRREEQRKAKNEELQKEQARKHKQALLRAQMPLKRKVGRPCNERTLPNRLNRNQIDQKQKLLEEAAQDHFLYGEISD
;
A
#
# COMPACT_ATOMS: atom_id res chain seq x y z
N MET A 1 -40.20 12.41 -46.79
CA MET A 1 -38.88 12.83 -47.26
C MET A 1 -37.86 11.87 -46.65
N THR A 2 -37.43 10.80 -47.33
CA THR A 2 -36.18 10.73 -48.15
C THR A 2 -34.97 11.28 -47.39
N PHE A 3 -33.86 10.59 -47.09
CA PHE A 3 -33.14 9.44 -47.70
C PHE A 3 -32.08 8.93 -46.65
N LEU A 4 -31.96 7.61 -46.38
CA LEU A 4 -30.88 6.66 -46.79
C LEU A 4 -29.51 6.86 -46.04
N ILE A 5 -28.72 5.88 -45.57
CA ILE A 5 -28.20 4.64 -46.17
C ILE A 5 -27.63 3.66 -45.08
N ASN A 6 -28.08 2.40 -45.14
CA ASN A 6 -27.43 1.09 -44.95
C ASN A 6 -26.37 0.81 -43.85
N SER A 7 -26.75 -0.07 -42.93
CA SER A 7 -25.98 -1.26 -42.51
C SER A 7 -26.57 -2.50 -43.23
N PRO A 8 -26.04 -3.75 -43.17
CA PRO A 8 -24.68 -4.33 -43.06
C PRO A 8 -24.37 -5.08 -44.41
N PRO A 9 -23.66 -6.23 -44.58
CA PRO A 9 -22.86 -7.11 -43.71
C PRO A 9 -21.51 -7.58 -44.33
N LEU A 10 -20.72 -8.35 -43.57
CA LEU A 10 -19.94 -9.47 -44.13
C LEU A 10 -19.59 -10.48 -43.02
N SER A 11 -19.82 -11.73 -43.37
CA SER A 11 -19.74 -12.95 -42.58
C SER A 11 -18.33 -13.57 -42.57
N ALA A 12 -18.05 -14.25 -41.45
CA ALA A 12 -17.25 -15.48 -41.34
C ALA A 12 -15.72 -15.41 -41.56
N ILE A 13 -15.03 -16.41 -40.96
CA ILE A 13 -13.58 -16.64 -40.83
C ILE A 13 -13.02 -15.96 -39.56
N ASP A 14 -12.67 -16.62 -38.45
CA ASP A 14 -12.35 -18.02 -38.21
C ASP A 14 -12.60 -18.40 -36.75
N LYS A 15 -13.06 -19.64 -36.57
CA LYS A 15 -13.06 -20.35 -35.29
C LYS A 15 -11.60 -20.60 -34.89
N ALA A 16 -11.06 -19.84 -33.95
CA ALA A 16 -9.86 -20.26 -33.23
C ALA A 16 -10.26 -21.33 -32.21
N LEU A 17 -9.84 -22.57 -32.48
CA LEU A 17 -9.94 -23.71 -31.57
C LEU A 17 -9.37 -23.35 -30.19
N PRO A 18 -10.02 -23.70 -29.07
CA PRO A 18 -9.40 -23.58 -27.76
C PRO A 18 -8.23 -24.59 -27.70
N LEU A 19 -7.00 -24.09 -27.67
CA LEU A 19 -5.83 -24.89 -27.35
C LEU A 19 -6.05 -25.46 -25.94
N LYS A 20 -6.42 -26.74 -25.88
CA LYS A 20 -6.65 -27.49 -24.66
C LYS A 20 -5.29 -27.88 -24.07
N GLY A 21 -4.73 -26.98 -23.27
CA GLY A 21 -3.54 -27.23 -22.47
C GLY A 21 -3.03 -25.94 -21.82
N PRO A 22 -2.60 -25.98 -20.54
CA PRO A 22 -1.94 -24.83 -19.92
C PRO A 22 -0.67 -24.49 -20.71
N ASN A 23 -0.38 -23.19 -20.80
CA ASN A 23 0.79 -22.66 -21.50
C ASN A 23 2.06 -23.37 -21.00
N PRO A 24 2.85 -24.02 -21.87
CA PRO A 24 4.06 -24.76 -21.46
C PRO A 24 5.18 -23.85 -20.93
N PHE A 25 4.99 -22.52 -20.98
CA PHE A 25 5.90 -21.53 -20.43
C PHE A 25 5.31 -20.75 -19.25
N ASP A 26 4.12 -21.11 -18.76
CA ASP A 26 3.64 -20.58 -17.48
C ASP A 26 4.39 -21.25 -16.33
N ILE A 27 5.11 -20.43 -15.58
CA ILE A 27 5.81 -20.86 -14.39
C ILE A 27 4.74 -21.20 -13.34
N PRO A 28 4.72 -22.45 -12.81
CA PRO A 28 3.75 -22.82 -11.78
C PRO A 28 3.91 -21.93 -10.54
N PRO A 29 2.82 -21.66 -9.80
CA PRO A 29 2.87 -20.86 -8.58
C PRO A 29 3.86 -21.45 -7.57
N ASP A 30 4.55 -20.58 -6.82
CA ASP A 30 5.68 -20.96 -5.95
C ASP A 30 5.36 -22.07 -4.95
N SER A 31 4.11 -22.19 -4.51
CA SER A 31 3.64 -23.28 -3.65
C SER A 31 3.74 -24.66 -4.31
N GLU A 32 3.43 -24.78 -5.60
CA GLU A 32 3.51 -26.05 -6.35
C GLU A 32 4.96 -26.42 -6.69
N MET A 33 5.81 -25.40 -6.88
CA MET A 33 7.26 -25.57 -7.06
C MET A 33 7.94 -26.07 -5.78
N LEU A 34 7.51 -25.58 -4.61
CA LEU A 34 7.98 -26.08 -3.32
C LEU A 34 7.57 -27.55 -3.12
N GLU A 35 6.31 -27.89 -3.37
CA GLU A 35 5.85 -29.27 -3.23
C GLU A 35 6.57 -30.25 -4.16
N LYS A 36 6.87 -29.84 -5.40
CA LYS A 36 7.64 -30.68 -6.34
C LYS A 36 9.07 -30.90 -5.86
N ARG A 37 9.70 -29.85 -5.30
CA ARG A 37 11.04 -29.94 -4.71
C ARG A 37 11.06 -30.85 -3.48
N ASP A 38 10.04 -30.76 -2.63
CA ASP A 38 9.92 -31.60 -1.44
C ASP A 38 9.68 -33.07 -1.81
N LYS A 39 8.82 -33.34 -2.80
CA LYS A 39 8.59 -34.69 -3.36
C LYS A 39 9.85 -35.25 -4.03
N GLU A 40 10.61 -34.44 -4.76
CA GLU A 40 11.88 -34.85 -5.38
C GLU A 40 12.94 -35.20 -4.33
N ASN A 41 13.06 -34.37 -3.28
CA ASN A 41 13.93 -34.63 -2.14
C ASN A 41 13.52 -35.92 -1.40
N GLU A 42 12.23 -36.16 -1.22
CA GLU A 42 11.72 -37.38 -0.61
C GLU A 42 12.02 -38.62 -1.49
N GLN A 43 11.85 -38.52 -2.81
CA GLN A 43 12.20 -39.58 -3.75
C GLN A 43 13.71 -39.88 -3.74
N LEU A 44 14.56 -38.85 -3.72
CA LEU A 44 16.01 -39.00 -3.59
C LEU A 44 16.39 -39.67 -2.26
N ALA A 45 15.74 -39.30 -1.16
CA ALA A 45 15.95 -39.94 0.14
C ALA A 45 15.53 -41.42 0.13
N ILE A 46 14.42 -41.76 -0.55
CA ILE A 46 13.96 -43.13 -0.74
C ILE A 46 14.94 -43.93 -1.61
N LEU A 47 15.42 -43.37 -2.72
CA LEU A 47 16.41 -44.00 -3.59
C LEU A 47 17.74 -44.21 -2.87
N HIS A 48 18.20 -43.22 -2.12
CA HIS A 48 19.40 -43.34 -1.30
C HIS A 48 19.23 -44.42 -0.22
N ARG A 49 18.10 -44.46 0.48
CA ARG A 49 17.76 -45.52 1.45
C ARG A 49 17.70 -46.91 0.78
N LYS A 50 17.18 -47.01 -0.44
CA LYS A 50 17.17 -48.26 -1.22
C LYS A 50 18.60 -48.67 -1.64
N MET A 51 19.42 -47.74 -2.12
CA MET A 51 20.82 -48.02 -2.46
C MET A 51 21.62 -48.49 -1.24
N VAL A 52 21.47 -47.84 -0.07
CA VAL A 52 22.18 -48.24 1.15
C VAL A 52 21.77 -49.66 1.61
N LYS A 53 20.55 -50.10 1.31
CA LYS A 53 20.05 -51.45 1.63
C LYS A 53 20.42 -52.52 0.60
N THR A 54 20.80 -52.17 -0.63
CA THR A 54 21.24 -53.15 -1.64
C THR A 54 22.70 -53.51 -1.42
N LYS A 55 22.99 -54.82 -1.40
CA LYS A 55 24.37 -55.34 -1.30
C LYS A 55 25.12 -54.97 -2.58
N LEU A 56 26.42 -54.68 -2.46
CA LEU A 56 27.27 -54.19 -3.56
C LEU A 56 27.27 -55.08 -4.82
N MET A 57 26.97 -56.37 -4.69
CA MET A 57 26.93 -57.33 -5.79
C MET A 57 25.66 -57.23 -6.66
N ASP A 58 24.57 -56.64 -6.13
CA ASP A 58 23.27 -56.53 -6.81
C ASP A 58 23.05 -55.16 -7.47
N ARG A 59 24.05 -54.27 -7.43
CA ARG A 59 23.99 -52.96 -8.08
C ARG A 59 24.37 -53.11 -9.55
N SER A 60 23.38 -53.35 -10.41
CA SER A 60 23.56 -53.35 -11.85
C SER A 60 23.93 -51.95 -12.37
N PHE A 61 25.14 -51.81 -12.93
CA PHE A 61 25.54 -50.62 -13.68
C PHE A 61 24.88 -50.67 -15.07
N SER A 62 23.70 -50.08 -15.22
CA SER A 62 23.14 -49.78 -16.53
C SER A 62 23.03 -48.27 -16.73
N SER A 63 23.50 -47.82 -17.89
CA SER A 63 23.44 -46.48 -18.49
C SER A 63 24.42 -45.40 -17.98
N LEU A 64 25.63 -45.41 -18.56
CA LEU A 64 26.38 -44.19 -18.88
C LEU A 64 26.83 -44.28 -20.37
N PRO A 65 26.82 -43.16 -21.13
CA PRO A 65 27.12 -43.13 -22.56
C PRO A 65 28.64 -43.22 -22.84
N PRO A 66 29.08 -43.67 -24.03
CA PRO A 66 30.46 -44.06 -24.26
C PRO A 66 31.37 -42.85 -24.52
N LEU A 67 32.37 -42.66 -23.67
CA LEU A 67 33.56 -41.85 -23.96
C LEU A 67 34.70 -42.77 -24.39
N GLN A 68 35.17 -42.60 -25.61
CA GLN A 68 36.39 -43.22 -26.13
C GLN A 68 37.62 -42.65 -25.42
N ALA A 69 38.47 -43.51 -24.87
CA ALA A 69 39.92 -43.28 -24.74
C ALA A 69 40.66 -44.60 -24.50
N HIS A 70 41.92 -44.62 -24.94
CA HIS A 70 42.75 -45.79 -25.22
C HIS A 70 43.25 -46.63 -24.04
N SER A 71 43.40 -47.93 -24.32
CA SER A 71 44.51 -48.84 -24.00
C SER A 71 45.24 -48.69 -22.64
N ARG A 72 45.13 -49.74 -21.80
CA ARG A 72 46.18 -50.78 -21.65
C ARG A 72 45.71 -51.92 -20.74
N ARG A 73 46.09 -53.13 -21.14
CA ARG A 73 46.06 -54.40 -20.37
C ARG A 73 46.71 -54.26 -19.00
N ALA A 74 46.12 -54.88 -17.99
CA ALA A 74 46.76 -55.96 -17.22
C ALA A 74 45.75 -56.61 -16.28
N ALA A 75 45.53 -57.91 -16.48
CA ALA A 75 44.86 -58.79 -15.55
C ALA A 75 45.72 -58.94 -14.27
N ARG A 76 45.07 -58.94 -13.10
CA ARG A 76 45.69 -59.34 -11.84
C ARG A 76 44.80 -60.39 -11.20
N SER A 77 45.18 -61.65 -11.37
CA SER A 77 44.67 -62.77 -10.59
C SER A 77 45.15 -62.61 -9.15
N GLN A 78 44.23 -62.79 -8.21
CA GLN A 78 44.56 -63.04 -6.83
C GLN A 78 45.07 -64.48 -6.69
N ILE A 79 46.20 -64.65 -6.02
CA ILE A 79 46.61 -65.93 -5.45
C ILE A 79 46.70 -65.69 -3.95
N ASP A 80 45.79 -66.35 -3.26
CA ASP A 80 45.76 -66.52 -1.82
C ASP A 80 47.05 -67.23 -1.37
N ASN A 81 47.65 -66.67 -0.32
CA ASN A 81 48.88 -67.16 0.27
C ASN A 81 48.51 -68.12 1.40
N SER A 82 48.49 -69.42 1.11
CA SER A 82 48.41 -70.47 2.13
C SER A 82 49.72 -71.24 2.19
N ASN A 83 50.43 -71.06 3.30
CA ASN A 83 51.25 -72.04 4.00
C ASN A 83 52.36 -72.80 3.26
N GLY A 84 53.60 -72.47 3.66
CA GLY A 84 54.51 -73.47 4.19
C GLY A 84 55.14 -74.44 3.19
N MET A 85 56.04 -73.95 2.34
CA MET A 85 57.12 -74.80 1.81
C MET A 85 58.43 -74.40 2.50
N ASN A 86 58.81 -75.23 3.47
CA ASN A 86 60.15 -75.26 4.05
C ASN A 86 61.11 -75.73 2.94
N VAL A 87 61.72 -74.79 2.23
CA VAL A 87 62.74 -75.10 1.22
C VAL A 87 64.04 -75.39 1.97
N GLN A 88 64.32 -76.68 2.18
CA GLN A 88 65.66 -77.14 2.55
C GLN A 88 66.65 -76.78 1.43
N PRO A 89 67.89 -76.39 1.77
CA PRO A 89 68.90 -76.13 0.75
C PRO A 89 69.18 -77.44 -0.02
N PRO A 90 69.35 -77.39 -1.36
CA PRO A 90 69.63 -78.60 -2.12
C PRO A 90 71.00 -79.14 -1.70
N ALA A 91 71.04 -80.45 -1.42
CA ALA A 91 72.28 -81.17 -1.18
C ALA A 91 73.21 -81.03 -2.40
N ALA A 92 74.50 -80.87 -2.15
CA ALA A 92 75.52 -80.68 -3.17
C ALA A 92 75.65 -81.92 -4.07
N GLU A 93 74.91 -81.91 -5.18
CA GLU A 93 74.97 -82.92 -6.22
C GLU A 93 76.26 -82.78 -7.04
N HIS A 94 76.85 -83.92 -7.40
CA HIS A 94 78.20 -84.08 -7.92
C HIS A 94 78.53 -83.20 -9.13
N GLN A 95 79.64 -82.46 -9.02
CA GLN A 95 80.29 -81.81 -10.16
C GLN A 95 80.84 -82.88 -11.11
N GLN A 96 80.08 -83.18 -12.16
CA GLN A 96 80.69 -83.73 -13.38
C GLN A 96 81.76 -82.75 -13.86
N ARG A 97 82.91 -83.29 -14.33
CA ARG A 97 84.03 -82.49 -14.85
C ARG A 97 83.61 -81.76 -16.12
N GLN A 98 83.04 -80.58 -15.94
CA GLN A 98 82.73 -79.66 -17.03
C GLN A 98 84.02 -79.08 -17.60
N GLN A 99 84.00 -78.77 -18.89
CA GLN A 99 85.13 -78.11 -19.54
C GLN A 99 85.33 -76.72 -18.92
N MET A 100 86.58 -76.26 -18.78
CA MET A 100 86.93 -75.00 -18.08
C MET A 100 86.08 -73.79 -18.52
N HIS A 101 85.68 -73.76 -19.79
CA HIS A 101 84.83 -72.71 -20.33
C HIS A 101 83.42 -72.69 -19.74
N GLU A 102 82.77 -73.85 -19.60
CA GLU A 102 81.42 -73.99 -19.03
C GLU A 102 81.39 -73.58 -17.55
N PHE A 103 82.43 -73.92 -16.79
CA PHE A 103 82.56 -73.49 -15.39
C PHE A 103 82.67 -71.96 -15.26
N ILE A 104 83.48 -71.34 -16.14
CA ILE A 104 83.63 -69.89 -16.16
C ILE A 104 82.30 -69.22 -16.53
N ASP A 105 81.57 -69.76 -17.50
CA ASP A 105 80.30 -69.21 -17.93
C ASP A 105 79.19 -69.39 -16.89
N GLN A 106 79.12 -70.53 -16.20
CA GLN A 106 78.24 -70.72 -15.04
C GLN A 106 78.56 -69.75 -13.91
N LYS A 107 79.84 -69.52 -13.61
CA LYS A 107 80.23 -68.53 -12.57
C LYS A 107 79.86 -67.11 -12.97
N ARG A 108 79.99 -66.75 -14.25
CA ARG A 108 79.53 -65.47 -14.79
C ARG A 108 78.02 -65.32 -14.72
N GLU A 109 77.28 -66.38 -15.06
CA GLU A 109 75.82 -66.40 -14.98
C GLU A 109 75.34 -66.24 -13.53
N ILE A 110 75.92 -66.98 -12.59
CA ILE A 110 75.64 -66.84 -11.15
C ILE A 110 75.93 -65.42 -10.68
N PHE A 111 77.07 -64.83 -11.06
CA PHE A 111 77.42 -63.47 -10.65
C PHE A 111 76.48 -62.42 -11.27
N LEU A 112 76.09 -62.59 -12.53
CA LEU A 112 75.14 -61.71 -13.20
C LEU A 112 73.75 -61.79 -12.54
N VAL A 113 73.30 -63.00 -12.22
CA VAL A 113 72.06 -63.23 -11.48
C VAL A 113 72.15 -62.60 -10.08
N GLN A 114 73.26 -62.75 -9.37
CA GLN A 114 73.48 -62.11 -8.06
C GLN A 114 73.42 -60.59 -8.17
N LEU A 115 74.06 -59.98 -9.17
CA LEU A 115 74.02 -58.54 -9.40
C LEU A 115 72.61 -58.05 -9.73
N LEU A 116 71.84 -58.85 -10.49
CA LEU A 116 70.42 -58.56 -10.75
C LEU A 116 69.57 -58.66 -9.48
N ILE A 117 69.78 -59.69 -8.65
CA ILE A 117 69.13 -59.85 -7.34
C ILE A 117 69.45 -58.65 -6.45
N ASP A 118 70.72 -58.25 -6.35
CA ASP A 118 71.13 -57.12 -5.52
C ASP A 118 70.54 -55.79 -6.03
N ARG A 119 70.47 -55.61 -7.35
CA ARG A 119 69.77 -54.45 -7.96
C ARG A 119 68.28 -54.48 -7.65
N LYS A 120 67.63 -55.65 -7.74
CA LYS A 120 66.20 -55.82 -7.41
C LYS A 120 65.94 -55.65 -5.93
N ASN A 121 66.82 -56.13 -5.05
CA ASN A 121 66.73 -55.95 -3.60
C ASN A 121 66.84 -54.48 -3.21
N LYS A 122 67.78 -53.72 -3.82
CA LYS A 122 67.86 -52.26 -3.65
C LYS A 122 66.59 -51.56 -4.12
N GLU A 123 66.01 -52.00 -5.23
CA GLU A 123 64.76 -51.44 -5.74
C GLU A 123 63.56 -51.78 -4.83
N ILE A 124 63.48 -53.01 -4.33
CA ILE A 124 62.48 -53.44 -3.34
C ILE A 124 62.58 -52.58 -2.08
N GLN A 125 63.79 -52.33 -1.57
CA GLN A 125 64.01 -51.45 -0.41
C GLN A 125 63.52 -50.03 -0.66
N ARG A 126 63.79 -49.44 -1.83
CA ARG A 126 63.23 -48.12 -2.19
C ARG A 126 61.71 -48.13 -2.16
N ILE A 127 61.08 -49.12 -2.81
CA ILE A 127 59.62 -49.24 -2.84
C ILE A 127 59.06 -49.44 -1.42
N GLN A 128 59.74 -50.20 -0.56
CA GLN A 128 59.36 -50.39 0.84
C GLN A 128 59.43 -49.07 1.62
N ASN A 129 60.50 -48.30 1.44
CA ASN A 129 60.64 -46.98 2.08
C ASN A 129 59.55 -46.01 1.61
N THR A 130 59.26 -45.97 0.30
CA THR A 130 58.14 -45.16 -0.23
C THR A 130 56.80 -45.60 0.34
N ARG A 131 56.52 -46.92 0.39
CA ARG A 131 55.29 -47.45 1.01
C ARG A 131 55.18 -47.08 2.48
N GLN A 132 56.29 -47.11 3.22
CA GLN A 132 56.29 -46.75 4.64
C GLN A 132 56.05 -45.25 4.84
N ALA A 133 56.65 -44.40 4.00
CA ALA A 133 56.39 -42.97 4.01
C ALA A 133 54.92 -42.65 3.68
N GLU A 134 54.36 -43.28 2.64
CA GLU A 134 52.94 -43.15 2.29
C GLU A 134 52.03 -43.63 3.43
N LYS A 135 52.37 -44.75 4.07
CA LYS A 135 51.63 -45.27 5.23
C LYS A 135 51.64 -44.28 6.40
N ASN A 136 52.79 -43.68 6.70
CA ASN A 136 52.89 -42.66 7.74
C ASN A 136 52.05 -41.43 7.40
N ASN A 137 52.12 -40.94 6.15
CA ASN A 137 51.28 -39.82 5.69
C ASN A 137 49.78 -40.11 5.83
N ILE A 138 49.32 -41.32 5.47
CA ILE A 138 47.92 -41.71 5.62
C ILE A 138 47.50 -41.70 7.09
N VAL A 139 48.37 -42.15 8.01
CA VAL A 139 48.09 -42.11 9.46
C VAL A 139 48.01 -40.67 9.96
N GLU A 140 48.92 -39.79 9.53
CA GLU A 140 48.89 -38.37 9.88
C GLU A 140 47.62 -37.68 9.39
N GLU A 141 47.23 -37.90 8.13
CA GLU A 141 45.96 -37.38 7.60
C GLU A 141 44.75 -37.97 8.33
N GLY A 142 44.79 -39.25 8.70
CA GLY A 142 43.77 -39.88 9.54
C GLY A 142 43.63 -39.21 10.91
N ASN A 143 44.75 -38.85 11.54
CA ASN A 143 44.76 -38.12 12.81
C ASN A 143 44.20 -36.70 12.65
N LYS A 144 44.55 -35.99 11.57
CA LYS A 144 43.99 -34.65 11.27
C LYS A 144 42.47 -34.72 11.06
N ILE A 145 41.98 -35.73 10.33
CA ILE A 145 40.54 -35.93 10.13
C ILE A 145 39.84 -36.22 11.47
N ALA A 146 40.45 -37.01 12.35
CA ALA A 146 39.90 -37.29 13.68
C ALA A 146 39.85 -36.04 14.56
N GLU A 147 40.88 -35.20 14.53
CA GLU A 147 40.92 -33.93 15.25
C GLU A 147 39.83 -32.97 14.75
N ILE A 148 39.75 -32.77 13.43
CA ILE A 148 38.71 -31.96 12.80
C ILE A 148 37.31 -32.49 13.14
N SER A 149 37.11 -33.81 13.10
CA SER A 149 35.83 -34.44 13.49
C SER A 149 35.46 -34.12 14.95
N ASN A 150 36.42 -34.13 15.86
CA ASN A 150 36.20 -33.75 17.25
C ASN A 150 35.90 -32.26 17.42
N GLN A 151 36.61 -31.39 16.69
CA GLN A 151 36.31 -29.95 16.67
C GLN A 151 34.87 -29.69 16.20
N TYR A 152 34.43 -30.36 15.13
CA TYR A 152 33.05 -30.26 14.65
C TYR A 152 32.02 -30.71 15.69
N LYS A 153 32.29 -31.78 16.46
CA LYS A 153 31.39 -32.20 17.54
C LYS A 153 31.30 -31.16 18.64
N MET A 154 32.41 -30.53 19.00
CA MET A 154 32.44 -29.49 20.02
C MET A 154 31.70 -28.24 19.58
N THR A 155 31.91 -27.77 18.34
CA THR A 155 31.19 -26.61 17.80
C THR A 155 29.71 -26.92 17.63
N GLN A 156 29.34 -28.14 17.21
CA GLN A 156 27.95 -28.57 17.11
C GLN A 156 27.26 -28.53 18.48
N ASN A 157 27.89 -29.08 19.53
CA ASN A 157 27.36 -29.05 20.88
C ASN A 157 27.24 -27.63 21.42
N GLN A 158 28.20 -26.75 21.09
CA GLN A 158 28.14 -25.34 21.47
C GLN A 158 26.97 -24.63 20.81
N ILE A 159 26.78 -24.80 19.49
CA ILE A 159 25.65 -24.23 18.74
C ILE A 159 24.32 -24.75 19.31
N GLU A 160 24.22 -26.04 19.61
CA GLU A 160 23.02 -26.62 20.20
C GLU A 160 22.72 -26.05 21.59
N ALA A 161 23.74 -25.90 22.43
CA ALA A 161 23.60 -25.30 23.76
C ALA A 161 23.19 -23.82 23.70
N GLU A 162 23.77 -23.04 22.78
CA GLU A 162 23.40 -21.64 22.53
C GLU A 162 21.96 -21.55 22.02
N LEU A 163 21.59 -22.37 21.04
CA LEU A 163 20.24 -22.44 20.51
C LEU A 163 19.21 -22.80 21.60
N GLN A 164 19.56 -23.71 22.51
CA GLN A 164 18.66 -24.06 23.61
C GLN A 164 18.53 -22.95 24.66
N ARG A 165 19.59 -22.17 24.90
CA ARG A 165 19.52 -20.98 25.77
C ARG A 165 18.62 -19.92 25.16
N GLU A 166 18.78 -19.63 23.87
CA GLU A 166 17.95 -18.66 23.14
C GLU A 166 16.47 -19.11 23.05
N LYS A 167 16.21 -20.40 22.88
CA LYS A 167 14.83 -20.92 22.99
C LYS A 167 14.23 -20.66 24.37
N LYS A 168 15.00 -20.90 25.44
CA LYS A 168 14.52 -20.69 26.81
C LYS A 168 14.27 -19.21 27.10
N THR A 169 15.11 -18.29 26.61
CA THR A 169 14.89 -16.84 26.77
C THR A 169 13.64 -16.39 26.00
N LEU A 170 13.46 -16.91 24.78
CA LEU A 170 12.27 -16.66 23.97
C LEU A 170 10.99 -17.16 24.67
N ASP A 171 10.98 -18.39 25.17
CA ASP A 171 9.83 -18.97 25.87
C ASP A 171 9.48 -18.17 27.14
N GLN A 172 10.48 -17.71 27.88
CA GLN A 172 10.27 -16.83 29.03
C GLN A 172 9.68 -15.48 28.62
N ALA A 173 10.16 -14.89 27.52
CA ALA A 173 9.62 -13.64 27.00
C ALA A 173 8.16 -13.80 26.53
N ILE A 174 7.84 -14.90 25.84
CA ILE A 174 6.48 -15.24 25.43
C ILE A 174 5.58 -15.40 26.66
N LYS A 175 6.02 -16.13 27.69
CA LYS A 175 5.26 -16.30 28.92
C LYS A 175 4.96 -14.96 29.60
N ARG A 176 5.98 -14.12 29.80
CA ARG A 176 5.81 -12.76 30.35
C ARG A 176 4.82 -11.93 29.54
N ARG A 177 4.93 -11.96 28.20
CA ARG A 177 3.98 -11.28 27.32
C ARG A 177 2.55 -11.76 27.54
N THR A 178 2.34 -13.07 27.61
CA THR A 178 1.00 -13.64 27.83
C THR A 178 0.43 -13.31 29.21
N ASP A 179 1.27 -13.24 30.24
CA ASP A 179 0.83 -12.90 31.60
C ASP A 179 0.47 -11.41 31.70
N LEU A 180 1.29 -10.52 31.12
CA LEU A 180 0.95 -9.09 30.99
C LEU A 180 -0.33 -8.87 30.18
N GLN A 181 -0.55 -9.65 29.12
CA GLN A 181 -1.77 -9.57 28.34
C GLN A 181 -3.01 -9.99 29.15
N LYS A 182 -2.89 -10.98 30.05
CA LYS A 182 -3.99 -11.37 30.94
C LYS A 182 -4.27 -10.27 31.97
N GLU A 183 -3.24 -9.66 32.55
CA GLU A 183 -3.39 -8.54 33.48
C GLU A 183 -4.02 -7.33 32.80
N LEU A 184 -3.58 -6.99 31.59
CA LEU A 184 -4.17 -5.94 30.79
C LEU A 184 -5.65 -6.21 30.55
N LYS A 185 -6.03 -7.42 30.12
CA LYS A 185 -7.45 -7.78 29.95
C LYS A 185 -8.25 -7.63 31.23
N LYS A 186 -7.72 -8.04 32.39
CA LYS A 186 -8.39 -7.84 33.69
C LYS A 186 -8.59 -6.36 33.99
N LYS A 187 -7.58 -5.52 33.74
CA LYS A 187 -7.66 -4.08 33.94
C LYS A 187 -8.63 -3.41 32.96
N THR A 188 -8.64 -3.82 31.69
CA THR A 188 -9.61 -3.35 30.69
C THR A 188 -11.04 -3.64 31.14
N VAL A 189 -11.34 -4.90 31.51
CA VAL A 189 -12.68 -5.26 32.01
C VAL A 189 -13.06 -4.45 33.26
N PHE A 190 -12.11 -4.21 34.17
CA PHE A 190 -12.36 -3.38 35.34
C PHE A 190 -12.67 -1.91 34.97
N VAL A 191 -11.93 -1.33 34.03
CA VAL A 191 -12.18 0.02 33.52
C VAL A 191 -13.56 0.09 32.84
N ASP A 192 -13.93 -0.92 32.06
CA ASP A 192 -15.24 -1.00 31.41
C ASP A 192 -16.39 -1.11 32.43
N ALA A 193 -16.18 -1.83 33.54
CA ALA A 193 -17.15 -1.90 34.63
C ALA A 193 -17.32 -0.53 35.32
N VAL A 194 -16.20 0.14 35.65
CA VAL A 194 -16.23 1.46 36.30
C VAL A 194 -16.82 2.52 35.36
N SER A 195 -16.51 2.50 34.07
CA SER A 195 -17.08 3.44 33.10
C SER A 195 -18.59 3.24 32.95
N SER A 196 -19.06 2.00 32.98
CA SER A 196 -20.49 1.67 32.98
C SER A 196 -21.18 2.18 34.25
N GLU A 197 -20.54 2.06 35.41
CA GLU A 197 -21.05 2.60 36.67
C GLU A 197 -21.10 4.14 36.65
N ILE A 198 -20.07 4.80 36.13
CA ILE A 198 -20.04 6.25 35.93
C ILE A 198 -21.19 6.69 35.01
N ALA A 199 -21.42 5.98 33.90
CA ALA A 199 -22.52 6.29 32.99
C ALA A 199 -23.89 6.19 33.68
N ARG A 200 -24.12 5.13 34.46
CA ARG A 200 -25.36 4.96 35.24
C ARG A 200 -25.54 6.06 36.28
N ASN A 201 -24.46 6.43 36.97
CA ASN A 201 -24.48 7.49 37.96
C ASN A 201 -24.73 8.86 37.31
N TRP A 202 -24.20 9.09 36.11
CA TRP A 202 -24.44 10.29 35.33
C TRP A 202 -25.90 10.42 34.90
N GLU A 203 -26.50 9.33 34.42
CA GLU A 203 -27.94 9.29 34.10
C GLU A 203 -28.80 9.57 35.34
N THR A 204 -28.47 8.92 36.46
CA THR A 204 -29.16 9.14 37.75
C THR A 204 -29.04 10.59 38.20
N LEU A 205 -27.85 11.19 38.10
CA LEU A 205 -27.60 12.59 38.41
C LEU A 205 -28.44 13.50 37.50
N LYS A 206 -28.53 13.18 36.21
CA LYS A 206 -29.33 13.95 35.25
C LYS A 206 -30.82 13.89 35.60
N SER A 207 -31.34 12.72 35.99
CA SER A 207 -32.71 12.59 36.49
C SER A 207 -32.94 13.45 37.72
N TYR A 208 -32.03 13.41 38.71
CA TYR A 208 -32.13 14.27 39.90
C TYR A 208 -32.04 15.77 39.57
N GLN A 209 -31.22 16.17 38.60
CA GLN A 209 -31.19 17.55 38.12
C GLN A 209 -32.52 17.95 37.49
N THR A 210 -33.12 17.11 36.64
CA THR A 210 -34.43 17.42 36.05
C THR A 210 -35.53 17.54 37.09
N TYR A 211 -35.53 16.67 38.12
CA TYR A 211 -36.48 16.79 39.23
C TYR A 211 -36.21 18.05 40.05
N ARG A 212 -34.95 18.39 40.30
CA ARG A 212 -34.60 19.65 40.97
C ARG A 212 -35.06 20.87 40.18
N ASP A 213 -34.83 20.89 38.87
CA ASP A 213 -35.21 21.99 38.00
C ASP A 213 -36.74 22.16 37.98
N PHE A 214 -37.48 21.05 37.92
CA PHE A 214 -38.93 21.04 38.08
C PHE A 214 -39.38 21.60 39.44
N LEU A 215 -38.79 21.13 40.54
CA LEU A 215 -39.10 21.64 41.88
C LEU A 215 -38.73 23.12 42.04
N ALA A 216 -37.67 23.58 41.37
CA ALA A 216 -37.29 24.99 41.35
C ALA A 216 -38.32 25.88 40.63
N CYS A 217 -39.18 25.34 39.77
CA CYS A 217 -40.27 26.11 39.16
C CYS A 217 -41.37 26.49 40.17
N PHE A 218 -41.63 25.64 41.18
CA PHE A 218 -42.63 25.91 42.22
C PHE A 218 -42.12 26.83 43.33
N VAL A 219 -40.79 26.88 43.54
CA VAL A 219 -40.18 27.83 44.47
C VAL A 219 -40.10 29.20 43.80
N SER A 220 -41.07 30.07 44.07
CA SER A 220 -41.16 31.41 43.48
C SER A 220 -39.91 32.26 43.72
N LYS A 221 -39.63 33.19 42.78
CA LYS A 221 -38.48 34.13 42.79
C LYS A 221 -38.42 35.08 44.01
N ASP A 222 -39.47 35.15 44.82
CA ASP A 222 -39.61 36.13 45.91
C ASP A 222 -38.99 35.69 47.24
N LYS A 223 -38.40 34.48 47.34
CA LYS A 223 -37.59 34.08 48.50
C LYS A 223 -36.17 33.74 48.05
N PRO A 224 -35.19 34.64 48.26
CA PRO A 224 -33.87 34.52 47.69
C PRO A 224 -32.98 33.63 48.56
N THR A 225 -33.27 32.34 48.59
CA THR A 225 -32.31 31.38 49.14
C THR A 225 -32.26 30.17 48.22
N LYS A 226 -31.37 30.23 47.23
CA LYS A 226 -31.06 29.14 46.27
C LYS A 226 -30.70 27.79 46.91
N ASN A 227 -30.63 27.70 48.24
CA ASN A 227 -30.22 26.51 48.98
C ASN A 227 -31.38 25.59 49.42
N ASP A 228 -32.64 26.02 49.35
CA ASP A 228 -33.69 25.36 50.13
C ASP A 228 -34.83 24.74 49.29
N VAL A 229 -34.61 24.36 48.04
CA VAL A 229 -35.58 23.46 47.35
C VAL A 229 -35.77 22.17 48.18
N MET A 230 -34.70 21.67 48.79
CA MET A 230 -34.74 20.51 49.68
C MET A 230 -35.27 20.81 51.09
N GLU A 231 -35.17 22.04 51.57
CA GLU A 231 -35.71 22.43 52.89
C GLU A 231 -37.20 22.79 52.81
N TYR A 232 -37.64 23.33 51.67
CA TYR A 232 -39.03 23.67 51.40
C TYR A 232 -39.90 22.42 51.18
N PHE A 233 -39.41 21.44 50.41
CA PHE A 233 -40.14 20.19 50.11
C PHE A 233 -39.77 19.03 51.05
N GLN A 234 -39.75 19.28 52.37
CA GLN A 234 -39.54 18.23 53.36
C GLN A 234 -40.75 17.29 53.53
N ILE A 235 -41.96 17.79 53.28
CA ILE A 235 -43.21 17.03 53.41
C ILE A 235 -43.83 16.88 52.02
N PRO A 236 -44.13 15.64 51.56
CA PRO A 236 -44.72 15.42 50.23
C PRO A 236 -46.06 16.15 50.01
N GLN A 237 -46.83 16.40 51.07
CA GLN A 237 -48.11 17.12 51.01
C GLN A 237 -47.94 18.56 50.51
N THR A 238 -46.87 19.25 50.91
CA THR A 238 -46.62 20.64 50.45
C THR A 238 -46.47 20.74 48.93
N LEU A 239 -45.87 19.73 48.28
CA LEU A 239 -45.79 19.68 46.83
C LEU A 239 -47.15 19.37 46.19
N MET A 240 -47.93 18.47 46.79
CA MET A 240 -49.27 18.15 46.31
C MET A 240 -50.18 19.38 46.37
N ASP A 241 -50.12 20.16 47.44
CA ASP A 241 -50.91 21.38 47.61
C ASP A 241 -50.53 22.46 46.57
N GLU A 242 -49.23 22.64 46.27
CA GLU A 242 -48.78 23.57 45.22
C GLU A 242 -49.14 23.09 43.81
N ILE A 243 -49.10 21.77 43.55
CA ILE A 243 -49.58 21.20 42.29
C ILE A 243 -51.09 21.42 42.15
N GLU A 244 -51.88 21.14 43.19
CA GLU A 244 -53.32 21.37 43.20
C GLU A 244 -53.64 22.85 42.98
N LYS A 245 -52.86 23.76 43.56
CA LYS A 245 -52.98 25.20 43.32
C LYS A 245 -52.71 25.55 41.85
N VAL A 246 -51.62 25.06 41.26
CA VAL A 246 -51.30 25.29 39.83
C VAL A 246 -52.33 24.65 38.92
N GLU A 247 -52.87 23.48 39.26
CA GLU A 247 -53.96 22.83 38.53
C GLU A 247 -55.24 23.67 38.56
N ASN A 248 -55.59 24.22 39.73
CA ASN A 248 -56.73 25.11 39.87
C ASN A 248 -56.53 26.43 39.08
N GLU A 249 -55.33 27.01 39.10
CA GLU A 249 -54.98 28.19 38.28
C GLU A 249 -55.06 27.88 36.78
N ASN A 250 -54.56 26.72 36.34
CA ASN A 250 -54.66 26.27 34.95
C ASN A 250 -56.11 26.01 34.54
N LEU A 251 -56.93 25.44 35.42
CA LEU A 251 -58.35 25.22 35.17
C LEU A 251 -59.11 26.54 35.06
N PHE A 252 -58.78 27.51 35.93
CA PHE A 252 -59.31 28.86 35.86
C PHE A 252 -58.93 29.54 34.53
N LEU A 253 -57.66 29.45 34.12
CA LEU A 253 -57.20 30.01 32.86
C LEU A 253 -57.88 29.33 31.67
N LEU A 254 -58.05 28.01 31.69
CA LEU A 254 -58.74 27.27 30.63
C LEU A 254 -60.20 27.70 30.51
N HIS A 255 -60.90 27.82 31.65
CA HIS A 255 -62.27 28.32 31.68
C HIS A 255 -62.35 29.73 31.10
N HIS A 256 -61.45 30.63 31.52
CA HIS A 256 -61.43 32.00 31.00
C HIS A 256 -61.11 32.06 29.51
N CYS A 257 -60.16 31.25 29.01
CA CYS A 257 -59.88 31.14 27.59
C CYS A 257 -61.10 30.63 26.81
N GLN A 258 -61.85 29.69 27.37
CA GLN A 258 -63.08 29.18 26.75
C GLN A 258 -64.17 30.25 26.73
N GLU A 259 -64.36 31.01 27.82
CA GLU A 259 -65.27 32.16 27.86
C GLU A 259 -64.92 33.20 26.79
N LEU A 260 -63.64 33.59 26.70
CA LEU A 260 -63.16 34.53 25.69
C LEU A 260 -63.34 34.01 24.27
N THR A 261 -63.16 32.70 24.05
CA THR A 261 -63.39 32.06 22.74
C THR A 261 -64.86 32.12 22.37
N ASN A 262 -65.77 31.81 23.31
CA ASN A 262 -67.21 31.89 23.08
C ASN A 262 -67.66 33.34 22.81
N GLU A 263 -67.12 34.32 23.55
CA GLU A 263 -67.40 35.74 23.30
C GLU A 263 -66.88 36.18 21.92
N GLN A 264 -65.69 35.71 21.54
CA GLN A 264 -65.14 35.96 20.20
C GLN A 264 -66.00 35.32 19.10
N GLU A 265 -66.50 34.10 19.29
CA GLU A 265 -67.37 33.41 18.35
C GLU A 265 -68.70 34.16 18.18
N ALA A 266 -69.32 34.58 19.28
CA ALA A 266 -70.55 35.38 19.23
C ALA A 266 -70.32 36.73 18.52
N ALA A 267 -69.19 37.40 18.78
CA ALA A 267 -68.82 38.62 18.08
C ALA A 267 -68.60 38.38 16.57
N ARG A 268 -67.96 37.25 16.20
CA ARG A 268 -67.77 36.86 14.80
C ARG A 268 -69.09 36.58 14.10
N GLU A 269 -70.03 35.90 14.75
CA GLU A 269 -71.36 35.62 14.19
C GLU A 269 -72.13 36.93 13.94
N ASN A 270 -72.10 37.87 14.89
CA ASN A 270 -72.71 39.20 14.73
C ASN A 270 -72.10 39.99 13.56
N ILE A 271 -70.76 39.97 13.43
CA ILE A 271 -70.08 40.62 12.30
C ILE A 271 -70.42 39.92 10.98
N SER A 272 -70.46 38.59 10.95
CA SER A 272 -70.85 37.83 9.76
C SER A 272 -72.27 38.20 9.32
N GLY A 273 -73.22 38.25 10.25
CA GLY A 273 -74.60 38.67 9.94
C GLY A 273 -74.69 40.11 9.43
N ALA A 274 -73.89 41.03 9.98
CA ALA A 274 -73.82 42.40 9.49
C ALA A 274 -73.21 42.49 8.08
N ILE A 275 -72.19 41.67 7.77
CA ILE A 275 -71.61 41.56 6.44
C ILE A 275 -72.66 41.02 5.44
N ASP A 276 -73.38 39.95 5.79
CA ASP A 276 -74.42 39.37 4.93
C ASP A 276 -75.54 40.37 4.64
N HIS A 277 -75.96 41.15 5.65
CA HIS A 277 -76.93 42.22 5.46
C HIS A 277 -76.42 43.32 4.53
N ALA A 278 -75.20 43.81 4.77
CA ALA A 278 -74.58 44.86 3.95
C ALA A 278 -74.35 44.39 2.50
N GLN A 279 -74.00 43.12 2.29
CA GLN A 279 -73.90 42.51 0.97
C GLN A 279 -75.28 42.46 0.28
N GLY A 280 -76.33 42.05 0.99
CA GLY A 280 -77.70 42.07 0.47
C GLY A 280 -78.15 43.48 0.05
N GLU A 281 -77.87 44.50 0.86
CA GLU A 281 -78.11 45.90 0.50
C GLU A 281 -77.28 46.34 -0.71
N SER A 282 -76.00 45.96 -0.75
CA SER A 282 -75.10 46.26 -1.87
C SER A 282 -75.60 45.62 -3.18
N ASP A 283 -76.08 44.38 -3.13
CA ASP A 283 -76.66 43.68 -4.27
C ASP A 283 -77.95 44.36 -4.75
N VAL A 284 -78.81 44.82 -3.84
CA VAL A 284 -80.01 45.60 -4.18
C VAL A 284 -79.62 46.92 -4.85
N ILE A 285 -78.62 47.62 -4.32
CA ILE A 285 -78.10 48.87 -4.89
C ILE A 285 -77.46 48.61 -6.26
N GLN A 286 -76.65 47.56 -6.41
CA GLN A 286 -76.07 47.16 -7.69
C GLN A 286 -77.14 46.82 -8.72
N ASN A 287 -78.13 46.03 -8.34
CA ASN A 287 -79.27 45.71 -9.21
C ASN A 287 -80.03 46.98 -9.62
N SER A 288 -80.14 47.96 -8.73
CA SER A 288 -80.73 49.27 -9.03
C SER A 288 -79.82 50.09 -9.94
N MET A 289 -78.51 50.13 -9.70
CA MET A 289 -77.54 50.87 -10.51
C MET A 289 -77.39 50.28 -11.92
N ASN A 290 -77.46 48.96 -12.07
CA ASN A 290 -77.49 48.29 -13.35
C ASN A 290 -78.74 48.68 -14.16
N LYS A 291 -79.91 48.84 -13.50
CA LYS A 291 -81.11 49.40 -14.15
C LYS A 291 -80.92 50.86 -14.58
N LEU A 292 -80.09 51.65 -13.89
CA LEU A 292 -79.76 53.03 -14.29
C LEU A 292 -78.68 53.11 -15.39
N LYS A 293 -77.74 52.16 -15.46
CA LYS A 293 -76.66 52.12 -16.47
C LYS A 293 -77.14 51.84 -17.90
N ASP A 294 -78.39 51.39 -18.10
CA ASP A 294 -78.99 51.26 -19.44
C ASP A 294 -79.25 52.62 -20.12
N VAL A 295 -78.96 53.75 -19.45
CA VAL A 295 -78.86 55.07 -20.09
C VAL A 295 -77.47 55.21 -20.73
N LYS A 296 -77.41 55.05 -22.06
CA LYS A 296 -76.19 55.09 -22.89
C LYS A 296 -75.34 56.36 -22.66
N GLU A 297 -74.19 56.22 -22.00
CA GLU A 297 -73.10 57.19 -22.03
C GLU A 297 -72.13 56.91 -23.19
N ILE A 298 -71.75 57.97 -23.91
CA ILE A 298 -70.87 57.99 -25.08
C ILE A 298 -69.41 58.11 -24.60
N VAL A 299 -68.56 57.15 -24.97
CA VAL A 299 -67.13 57.13 -24.66
C VAL A 299 -66.35 58.04 -25.61
N TYR A 300 -65.51 58.92 -25.07
CA TYR A 300 -64.43 59.60 -25.81
C TYR A 300 -63.07 59.05 -25.37
N ASN A 301 -62.34 58.47 -26.34
CA ASN A 301 -60.93 58.08 -26.22
C ASN A 301 -60.04 59.32 -26.31
N VAL A 302 -59.11 59.49 -25.35
CA VAL A 302 -58.07 60.53 -25.40
C VAL A 302 -56.71 59.93 -25.04
N HIS A 303 -55.86 59.94 -26.07
CA HIS A 303 -54.40 60.14 -26.08
C HIS A 303 -53.43 58.96 -26.00
N ASP A 304 -52.66 58.86 -27.08
CA ASP A 304 -51.78 57.79 -27.55
C ASP A 304 -50.35 58.36 -27.75
N SER A 305 -49.88 59.20 -26.82
CA SER A 305 -48.61 59.95 -26.98
C SER A 305 -47.65 59.88 -25.78
N VAL A 306 -47.89 58.98 -24.82
CA VAL A 306 -46.97 58.69 -23.69
C VAL A 306 -46.36 57.28 -23.78
N ASP A 307 -46.76 56.50 -24.79
CA ASP A 307 -46.58 55.05 -24.86
C ASP A 307 -45.20 54.58 -25.35
N ALA A 308 -44.43 55.41 -26.04
CA ALA A 308 -43.18 54.97 -26.67
C ALA A 308 -41.98 54.97 -25.69
N GLU A 309 -41.86 56.00 -24.85
CA GLU A 309 -40.77 56.10 -23.86
C GLU A 309 -41.03 55.19 -22.65
N THR A 310 -42.29 55.04 -22.23
CA THR A 310 -42.70 54.13 -21.16
C THR A 310 -42.45 52.67 -21.54
N LYS A 311 -42.79 52.25 -22.76
CA LYS A 311 -42.50 50.89 -23.26
C LYS A 311 -40.99 50.61 -23.35
N ALA A 312 -40.17 51.60 -23.72
CA ALA A 312 -38.72 51.44 -23.75
C ALA A 312 -38.12 51.26 -22.35
N LEU A 313 -38.61 52.00 -21.34
CA LEU A 313 -38.22 51.82 -19.95
C LEU A 313 -38.68 50.46 -19.40
N GLU A 314 -39.91 50.03 -19.68
CA GLU A 314 -40.43 48.73 -19.25
C GLU A 314 -39.60 47.56 -19.77
N VAL A 315 -39.12 47.64 -21.02
CA VAL A 315 -38.22 46.62 -21.59
C VAL A 315 -36.89 46.56 -20.83
N GLN A 316 -36.33 47.71 -20.44
CA GLN A 316 -35.08 47.77 -19.67
C GLN A 316 -35.26 47.25 -18.23
N VAL A 317 -36.36 47.64 -17.56
CA VAL A 317 -36.71 47.16 -16.21
C VAL A 317 -36.90 45.65 -16.22
N ASN A 318 -37.60 45.11 -17.22
CA ASN A 318 -37.78 43.66 -17.36
C ASN A 318 -36.47 42.90 -17.65
N LYS A 319 -35.55 43.51 -18.39
CA LYS A 319 -34.21 42.94 -18.62
C LYS A 319 -33.40 42.89 -17.33
N LEU A 320 -33.45 43.96 -16.52
CA LEU A 320 -32.77 44.01 -15.24
C LEU A 320 -33.37 43.00 -14.25
N ALA A 321 -34.69 42.89 -14.17
CA ALA A 321 -35.37 41.91 -13.33
C ALA A 321 -34.97 40.46 -13.65
N LYS A 322 -34.76 40.13 -14.94
CA LYS A 322 -34.25 38.81 -15.35
C LYS A 322 -32.83 38.55 -14.86
N ILE A 323 -31.93 39.53 -14.97
CA ILE A 323 -30.54 39.39 -14.49
C ILE A 323 -30.52 39.16 -12.98
N VAL A 324 -31.30 39.95 -12.22
CA VAL A 324 -31.42 39.80 -10.76
C VAL A 324 -31.94 38.41 -10.38
N THR A 325 -32.90 37.88 -11.14
CA THR A 325 -33.45 36.53 -10.89
C THR A 325 -32.39 35.46 -11.13
N LEU A 326 -31.64 35.55 -12.23
CA LEU A 326 -30.56 34.59 -12.52
C LEU A 326 -29.47 34.60 -11.45
N THR A 327 -29.03 35.78 -11.01
CA THR A 327 -28.02 35.89 -9.95
C THR A 327 -28.53 35.37 -8.62
N TYR A 328 -29.81 35.60 -8.30
CA TYR A 328 -30.44 35.10 -7.09
C TYR A 328 -30.50 33.56 -7.10
N ASP A 329 -30.91 32.97 -8.21
CA ASP A 329 -30.98 31.51 -8.37
C ASP A 329 -29.58 30.87 -8.27
N GLU A 330 -28.55 31.47 -8.87
CA GLU A 330 -27.16 30.98 -8.77
C GLU A 330 -26.59 31.07 -7.34
N CYS A 331 -26.94 32.12 -6.59
CA CYS A 331 -26.46 32.32 -5.23
C CYS A 331 -27.18 31.45 -4.20
N PHE A 332 -28.50 31.27 -4.32
CA PHE A 332 -29.33 30.64 -3.29
C PHE A 332 -29.91 29.27 -3.67
N ASN A 333 -29.81 28.84 -4.94
CA ASN A 333 -30.39 27.60 -5.46
C ASN A 333 -31.89 27.41 -5.16
N GLU A 334 -32.62 28.52 -4.90
CA GLU A 334 -34.05 28.55 -4.60
C GLU A 334 -34.77 29.43 -5.62
N SER A 335 -35.61 28.84 -6.46
CA SER A 335 -36.51 29.58 -7.35
C SER A 335 -37.74 30.05 -6.58
N ALA A 336 -37.60 31.10 -5.77
CA ALA A 336 -38.71 31.68 -5.03
C ALA A 336 -39.43 32.74 -5.90
N ASP A 337 -40.76 32.67 -5.98
CA ASP A 337 -41.65 33.59 -6.71
C ASP A 337 -41.80 34.95 -5.99
N VAL A 338 -40.68 35.51 -5.54
CA VAL A 338 -40.63 36.77 -4.79
C VAL A 338 -40.37 37.95 -5.72
N ASN A 339 -40.86 39.13 -5.34
CA ASN A 339 -40.67 40.37 -6.08
C ASN A 339 -39.18 40.67 -6.31
N THR A 340 -38.83 41.32 -7.43
CA THR A 340 -37.45 41.68 -7.78
C THR A 340 -36.76 42.51 -6.69
N LEU A 341 -37.52 43.38 -6.02
CA LEU A 341 -37.02 44.22 -4.92
C LEU A 341 -36.61 43.38 -3.71
N THR A 342 -37.43 42.43 -3.28
CA THR A 342 -37.11 41.56 -2.14
C THR A 342 -35.98 40.57 -2.45
N ARG A 343 -35.81 40.18 -3.72
CA ARG A 343 -34.60 39.44 -4.16
C ARG A 343 -33.34 40.28 -3.97
N LEU A 344 -33.38 41.55 -4.33
CA LEU A 344 -32.23 42.47 -4.16
C LEU A 344 -31.93 42.73 -2.69
N GLU A 345 -32.95 43.00 -1.87
CA GLU A 345 -32.78 43.20 -0.43
C GLU A 345 -32.14 41.98 0.24
N ARG A 346 -32.57 40.76 -0.12
CA ARG A 346 -31.96 39.54 0.43
C ARG A 346 -30.51 39.34 -0.01
N ILE A 347 -30.20 39.64 -1.27
CA ILE A 347 -28.82 39.63 -1.78
C ILE A 347 -27.95 40.64 -1.02
N GLU A 348 -28.47 41.84 -0.77
CA GLU A 348 -27.77 42.90 -0.05
C GLU A 348 -27.48 42.49 1.40
N ILE A 349 -28.46 41.97 2.12
CA ILE A 349 -28.30 41.49 3.50
C ILE A 349 -27.23 40.41 3.58
N GLU A 350 -27.27 39.41 2.69
CA GLU A 350 -26.30 38.32 2.68
C GLU A 350 -24.89 38.81 2.31
N PHE A 351 -24.77 39.77 1.40
CA PHE A 351 -23.48 40.41 1.15
C PHE A 351 -22.97 41.19 2.36
N GLU A 352 -23.82 41.94 3.07
CA GLU A 352 -23.43 42.64 4.30
C GLU A 352 -22.97 41.65 5.38
N GLU A 353 -23.68 40.53 5.55
CA GLU A 353 -23.27 39.46 6.46
C GLU A 353 -21.91 38.85 6.06
N MET A 354 -21.70 38.57 4.78
CA MET A 354 -20.42 38.09 4.26
C MET A 354 -19.29 39.11 4.46
N TYR A 355 -19.56 40.40 4.28
CA TYR A 355 -18.58 41.46 4.53
C TYR A 355 -18.25 41.59 6.02
N LEU A 356 -19.24 41.48 6.90
CA LEU A 356 -19.03 41.45 8.34
C LEU A 356 -18.18 40.24 8.74
N GLN A 357 -18.47 39.06 8.20
CA GLN A 357 -17.67 37.85 8.42
C GLN A 357 -16.24 38.02 7.88
N ALA A 358 -16.08 38.59 6.68
CA ALA A 358 -14.77 38.86 6.10
C ALA A 358 -13.96 39.87 6.93
N SER A 359 -14.63 40.88 7.52
CA SER A 359 -13.99 41.85 8.40
C SER A 359 -13.60 41.26 9.76
N GLN A 360 -14.23 40.18 10.21
CA GLN A 360 -13.85 39.47 11.44
C GLN A 360 -12.62 38.58 11.27
N ILE A 361 -12.23 38.26 10.02
CA ILE A 361 -11.05 37.45 9.76
C ILE A 361 -9.80 38.29 10.03
N SER A 362 -8.93 37.81 10.94
CA SER A 362 -7.72 38.54 11.30
C SER A 362 -6.74 38.65 10.12
N GLU A 363 -6.11 39.81 9.99
CA GLU A 363 -5.09 40.07 8.94
C GLU A 363 -3.92 39.08 9.02
N SER A 364 -3.55 38.65 10.24
CA SER A 364 -2.56 37.61 10.47
C SER A 364 -2.94 36.24 9.88
N PHE A 365 -4.22 35.86 9.95
CA PHE A 365 -4.72 34.61 9.39
C PHE A 365 -4.74 34.66 7.85
N ILE A 366 -5.06 35.82 7.27
CA ILE A 366 -5.03 36.05 5.82
C ILE A 366 -3.61 35.90 5.29
N ILE A 367 -2.62 36.56 5.92
CA ILE A 367 -1.21 36.47 5.54
C ILE A 367 -0.71 35.02 5.67
N GLN A 368 -1.09 34.33 6.76
CA GLN A 368 -0.73 32.93 6.95
C GLN A 368 -1.32 32.04 5.83
N LYS A 369 -2.60 32.20 5.50
CA LYS A 369 -3.25 31.43 4.43
C LYS A 369 -2.73 31.75 3.03
N GLN A 370 -2.38 33.00 2.76
CA GLN A 370 -1.70 33.41 1.53
C GLN A 370 -0.33 32.73 1.43
N SER A 371 0.45 32.76 2.51
CA SER A 371 1.76 32.10 2.56
C SER A 371 1.66 30.58 2.37
N GLU A 372 0.61 29.93 2.92
CA GLU A 372 0.33 28.51 2.74
C GLU A 372 -0.04 28.20 1.29
N LYS A 373 -0.91 29.00 0.65
CA LYS A 373 -1.27 28.82 -0.77
C LYS A 373 -0.07 29.05 -1.68
N ASP A 374 0.74 30.07 -1.42
CA ASP A 374 1.95 30.33 -2.19
C ASP A 374 3.03 29.26 -1.97
N LYS A 375 3.13 28.69 -0.78
CA LYS A 375 3.98 27.52 -0.51
C LYS A 375 3.50 26.29 -1.28
N LYS A 376 2.19 26.00 -1.26
CA LYS A 376 1.60 24.91 -2.05
C LYS A 376 1.83 25.07 -3.55
N ARG A 377 1.57 26.26 -4.11
CA ARG A 377 1.83 26.57 -5.52
C ARG A 377 3.30 26.34 -5.89
N ARG A 378 4.24 26.77 -5.04
CA ARG A 378 5.69 26.53 -5.26
C ARG A 378 6.07 25.06 -5.13
N GLU A 379 5.46 24.31 -4.22
CA GLU A 379 5.67 22.86 -4.08
C GLU A 379 5.10 22.10 -5.28
N GLU A 380 3.92 22.46 -5.76
CA GLU A 380 3.30 21.88 -6.96
C GLU A 380 4.11 22.17 -8.21
N GLN A 381 4.59 23.42 -8.40
CA GLN A 381 5.49 23.76 -9.50
C GLN A 381 6.81 22.97 -9.45
N ARG A 382 7.42 22.84 -8.27
CA ARG A 382 8.64 22.03 -8.08
C ARG A 382 8.39 20.56 -8.36
N LYS A 383 7.26 20.02 -7.88
CA LYS A 383 6.86 18.63 -8.10
C LYS A 383 6.60 18.34 -9.58
N ALA A 384 5.85 19.21 -10.26
CA ALA A 384 5.58 19.11 -11.70
C ALA A 384 6.88 19.13 -12.52
N LYS A 385 7.81 20.05 -12.20
CA LYS A 385 9.12 20.12 -12.87
C LYS A 385 9.97 18.88 -12.65
N ASN A 386 9.99 18.34 -11.41
CA ASN A 386 10.70 17.09 -11.12
C ASN A 386 10.07 15.89 -11.82
N GLU A 387 8.75 15.83 -11.89
CA GLU A 387 8.03 14.77 -12.60
C GLU A 387 8.28 14.82 -14.11
N GLU A 388 8.31 16.01 -14.71
CA GLU A 388 8.66 16.20 -16.12
C GLU A 388 10.09 15.73 -16.41
N LEU A 389 11.06 16.08 -15.56
CA LEU A 389 12.44 15.63 -15.68
C LEU A 389 12.56 14.10 -15.55
N GLN A 390 11.83 13.49 -14.59
CA GLN A 390 11.79 12.04 -14.44
C GLN A 390 11.15 11.35 -15.66
N LYS A 391 10.06 11.91 -16.22
CA LYS A 391 9.44 11.41 -17.45
C LYS A 391 10.41 11.50 -18.63
N GLU A 392 11.15 12.59 -18.76
CA GLU A 392 12.16 12.75 -19.82
C GLU A 392 13.31 11.74 -19.66
N GLN A 393 13.82 11.56 -18.44
CA GLN A 393 14.85 10.55 -18.13
C GLN A 393 14.34 9.14 -18.41
N ALA A 394 13.11 8.81 -18.02
CA ALA A 394 12.48 7.52 -18.30
C ALA A 394 12.30 7.31 -19.80
N ARG A 395 11.92 8.34 -20.56
CA ARG A 395 11.84 8.27 -22.03
C ARG A 395 13.20 7.98 -22.66
N LYS A 396 14.25 8.69 -22.23
CA LYS A 396 15.64 8.47 -22.68
C LYS A 396 16.11 7.05 -22.34
N HIS A 397 15.86 6.60 -21.11
CA HIS A 397 16.20 5.26 -20.64
C HIS A 397 15.49 4.17 -21.45
N LYS A 398 14.17 4.31 -21.66
CA LYS A 398 13.38 3.39 -22.48
C LYS A 398 13.86 3.35 -23.94
N GLN A 399 14.21 4.49 -24.52
CA GLN A 399 14.76 4.55 -25.88
C GLN A 399 16.14 3.87 -25.97
N ALA A 400 17.00 4.04 -24.96
CA ALA A 400 18.28 3.36 -24.87
C ALA A 400 18.10 1.83 -24.74
N LEU A 401 17.15 1.39 -23.93
CA LEU A 401 16.82 -0.02 -23.73
C LEU A 401 16.29 -0.65 -25.03
N LEU A 402 15.38 0.03 -25.75
CA LEU A 402 14.90 -0.40 -27.06
C LEU A 402 16.03 -0.48 -28.10
N ARG A 403 16.95 0.50 -28.09
CA ARG A 403 18.13 0.48 -28.96
C ARG A 403 19.07 -0.69 -28.64
N ALA A 404 19.21 -1.05 -27.38
CA ALA A 404 20.03 -2.18 -26.94
C ALA A 404 19.38 -3.53 -27.27
N GLN A 405 18.05 -3.63 -27.20
CA GLN A 405 17.29 -4.83 -27.57
C GLN A 405 17.19 -5.05 -29.08
N MET A 406 17.32 -3.99 -29.88
CA MET A 406 17.27 -4.12 -31.33
C MET A 406 18.44 -5.00 -31.83
N PRO A 407 18.18 -6.02 -32.66
CA PRO A 407 19.23 -6.89 -33.16
C PRO A 407 20.34 -6.09 -33.86
N LEU A 408 21.58 -6.32 -33.44
CA LEU A 408 22.75 -5.72 -34.08
C LEU A 408 22.76 -6.08 -35.57
N LYS A 409 22.53 -5.10 -36.45
CA LYS A 409 22.63 -5.27 -37.90
C LYS A 409 24.08 -5.63 -38.24
N ARG A 410 24.33 -6.91 -38.53
CA ARG A 410 25.62 -7.37 -39.03
C ARG A 410 25.78 -6.86 -40.46
N LYS A 411 26.78 -6.01 -40.70
CA LYS A 411 27.20 -5.67 -42.06
C LYS A 411 27.77 -6.94 -42.69
N VAL A 412 27.05 -7.55 -43.62
CA VAL A 412 27.59 -8.61 -44.47
C VAL A 412 28.43 -7.95 -45.56
N GLY A 413 29.73 -8.19 -45.52
CA GLY A 413 30.71 -7.64 -46.46
C GLY A 413 31.82 -6.84 -45.79
N ARG A 414 33.02 -6.92 -46.37
CA ARG A 414 34.17 -6.10 -45.97
C ARG A 414 33.89 -4.65 -46.37
N PRO A 415 33.92 -3.68 -45.43
CA PRO A 415 33.78 -2.28 -45.79
C PRO A 415 34.95 -1.89 -46.71
N CYS A 416 34.66 -1.40 -47.91
CA CYS A 416 35.69 -0.76 -48.73
C CYS A 416 35.98 0.60 -48.09
N ASN A 417 37.05 0.68 -47.32
CA ASN A 417 37.53 1.94 -46.77
C ASN A 417 38.28 2.68 -47.88
N GLU A 418 37.78 3.85 -48.28
CA GLU A 418 38.58 4.79 -49.05
C GLU A 418 39.75 5.27 -48.18
N ARG A 419 40.96 5.26 -48.75
CA ARG A 419 42.15 5.76 -48.08
C ARG A 419 42.05 7.28 -47.95
N THR A 420 41.58 7.76 -46.81
CA THR A 420 41.67 9.16 -46.44
C THR A 420 42.99 9.40 -45.72
N LEU A 421 43.74 10.43 -46.16
CA LEU A 421 44.92 10.90 -45.45
C LEU A 421 44.48 11.47 -44.10
N PRO A 422 45.26 11.30 -43.02
CA PRO A 422 44.92 11.88 -41.73
C PRO A 422 44.92 13.41 -41.85
N ASN A 423 43.77 14.03 -41.57
CA ASN A 423 43.75 15.48 -41.35
C ASN A 423 44.58 15.79 -40.11
N ARG A 424 45.68 16.53 -40.30
CA ARG A 424 46.45 17.12 -39.21
C ARG A 424 45.60 18.21 -38.56
N LEU A 425 44.89 17.85 -37.50
CA LEU A 425 44.31 18.83 -36.58
C LEU A 425 45.45 19.55 -35.87
N ASN A 426 45.73 20.79 -36.26
CA ASN A 426 46.47 21.73 -35.43
C ASN A 426 45.65 21.96 -34.15
N ARG A 427 46.05 21.32 -33.03
CA ARG A 427 45.57 21.70 -31.69
C ARG A 427 46.14 23.08 -31.37
N ASN A 428 45.45 24.12 -31.81
CA ASN A 428 45.68 25.46 -31.28
C ASN A 428 45.35 25.46 -29.78
N GLN A 429 46.13 26.22 -29.01
CA GLN A 429 46.11 26.37 -27.54
C GLN A 429 44.81 27.01 -26.98
N ILE A 430 43.68 26.85 -27.66
CA ILE A 430 42.42 27.54 -27.38
C ILE A 430 41.64 26.84 -26.25
N ASP A 431 41.77 25.52 -26.10
CA ASP A 431 41.08 24.78 -25.02
C ASP A 431 41.59 25.11 -23.62
N GLN A 432 42.90 25.33 -23.44
CA GLN A 432 43.45 25.60 -22.11
C GLN A 432 43.09 27.01 -21.63
N LYS A 433 43.10 27.99 -22.55
CA LYS A 433 42.73 29.37 -22.21
C LYS A 433 41.25 29.49 -21.89
N GLN A 434 40.38 28.77 -22.63
CA GLN A 434 38.95 28.73 -22.32
C GLN A 434 38.67 28.05 -20.98
N LYS A 435 39.34 26.93 -20.70
CA LYS A 435 39.19 26.24 -19.41
C LYS A 435 39.62 27.09 -18.22
N LEU A 436 40.73 27.81 -18.32
CA LEU A 436 41.19 28.72 -17.26
C LEU A 436 40.24 29.91 -17.07
N LEU A 437 39.60 30.37 -18.14
CA LEU A 437 38.65 31.49 -18.08
C LEU A 437 37.33 31.07 -17.44
N GLU A 438 36.90 29.83 -17.69
CA GLU A 438 35.72 29.22 -17.07
C GLU A 438 35.96 28.93 -15.58
N GLU A 439 37.16 28.45 -15.22
CA GLU A 439 37.57 28.21 -13.84
C GLU A 439 37.71 29.52 -13.04
N ALA A 440 38.31 30.56 -13.64
CA ALA A 440 38.38 31.89 -13.02
C ALA A 440 36.99 32.55 -12.85
N ALA A 441 36.06 32.33 -13.78
CA ALA A 441 34.69 32.80 -13.64
C ALA A 441 33.94 32.07 -12.51
N GLN A 442 34.21 30.78 -12.34
CA GLN A 442 33.68 29.98 -11.23
C GLN A 442 34.23 30.44 -9.87
N ASP A 443 35.54 30.70 -9.79
CA ASP A 443 36.16 31.21 -8.56
C ASP A 443 35.67 32.62 -8.21
N HIS A 444 35.48 33.51 -9.19
CA HIS A 444 34.88 34.82 -8.95
C HIS A 444 33.42 34.70 -8.49
N PHE A 445 32.65 33.73 -9.00
CA PHE A 445 31.27 33.52 -8.58
C PHE A 445 31.16 32.91 -7.17
N LEU A 446 32.09 32.03 -6.78
CA LEU A 446 32.09 31.42 -5.45
C LEU A 446 32.76 32.28 -4.37
N TYR A 447 33.80 33.04 -4.72
CA TYR A 447 34.70 33.70 -3.77
C TYR A 447 35.01 35.17 -4.09
N GLY A 448 34.43 35.73 -5.16
CA GLY A 448 34.54 37.15 -5.45
C GLY A 448 33.83 37.99 -4.38
N GLU A 449 34.37 39.17 -4.10
CA GLU A 449 33.72 40.12 -3.18
C GLU A 449 32.35 40.50 -3.74
N ILE A 450 31.30 40.17 -3.00
CA ILE A 450 29.96 40.70 -3.22
C ILE A 450 30.04 42.14 -2.73
N SER A 451 30.38 43.08 -3.60
CA SER A 451 30.18 44.49 -3.29
C SER A 451 28.68 44.74 -3.11
N ASP A 452 28.34 45.35 -1.97
CA ASP A 452 26.97 45.75 -1.56
C ASP A 452 26.18 46.52 -2.62
#